data_AF-A0A3M1WXT3-F1
#
_entry.id   AF-A0A3M1WXT3-F1
#
_cell.length_a   1.000
_cell.length_b   1.000
_cell.length_c   1.000
_cell.angle_alpha   90.00
_cell.angle_beta   90.00
_cell.angle_gamma   90.00
#
_symmetry.space_group_name_H-M   'P 1'
#
loop_
_entity.id
_entity.type
_entity.pdbx_description
1 polymer ?
#
loop_
_entity_poly.entity_id
_entity_poly.type
_entity_poly.pdbx_seq_one_letter_code
_entity_poly.pdbx_strand_id
1 'polypeptide(L)'
;MGRKSPFFDVGIIGAGPAGLFAAHHLAGKFSVLVIDRKRRPGGAGAVTDGKLNLTPKIGMDLNDLGLSEEEAFEIIDEIDSTFLRFGADPQLYGVDDEKVTWWLEKISWVQHRYEDGRVDIELVPARQRHMGTDMAGKVISAFA
;
A
#
# COMPACT_ATOMS: atom_id res chain seq x y z
N MET A 1 19.56 -16.18 37.72
CA MET A 1 18.70 -14.98 37.80
C MET A 1 17.84 -14.97 36.55
N GLY A 2 16.57 -15.38 36.64
CA GLY A 2 15.70 -15.59 35.48
C GLY A 2 15.38 -14.26 34.80
N ARG A 3 15.72 -14.13 33.53
CA ARG A 3 15.37 -12.96 32.71
C ARG A 3 13.85 -12.99 32.54
N LYS A 4 13.11 -12.16 33.28
CA LYS A 4 11.66 -12.00 33.07
C LYS A 4 11.43 -11.62 31.61
N SER A 5 10.55 -12.34 30.92
CA SER A 5 10.14 -11.98 29.58
C SER A 5 9.59 -10.55 29.59
N PRO A 6 9.99 -9.68 28.66
CA PRO A 6 9.39 -8.35 28.55
C PRO A 6 7.88 -8.50 28.38
N PHE A 7 7.12 -7.73 29.16
CA PHE A 7 5.68 -7.63 29.01
C PHE A 7 5.41 -6.64 27.86
N PHE A 8 4.58 -7.05 26.90
CA PHE A 8 4.17 -6.20 25.78
C PHE A 8 2.66 -6.01 25.84
N ASP A 9 2.20 -4.81 25.50
CA ASP A 9 0.77 -4.48 25.44
C ASP A 9 0.13 -5.03 24.17
N VAL A 10 0.88 -5.04 23.05
CA VAL A 10 0.39 -5.49 21.74
C VAL A 10 1.40 -6.41 21.06
N GLY A 11 0.94 -7.56 20.59
CA GLY A 11 1.69 -8.45 19.69
C GLY A 11 1.15 -8.40 18.27
N ILE A 12 2.02 -8.17 17.28
CA ILE A 12 1.70 -8.17 15.85
C ILE A 12 2.42 -9.33 15.18
N ILE A 13 1.68 -10.17 14.45
CA ILE A 13 2.24 -11.31 13.71
C ILE A 13 2.31 -10.94 12.23
N GLY A 14 3.53 -10.85 11.71
CA GLY A 14 3.87 -10.44 10.35
C GLY A 14 4.45 -9.04 10.28
N ALA A 15 5.68 -8.92 9.79
CA ALA A 15 6.39 -7.67 9.55
C ALA A 15 6.33 -7.27 8.06
N GLY A 16 5.18 -7.50 7.41
CA GLY A 16 4.88 -6.91 6.10
C GLY A 16 4.41 -5.45 6.22
N PRO A 17 4.08 -4.78 5.10
CA PRO A 17 3.62 -3.38 5.13
C PRO A 17 2.48 -3.15 6.12
N ALA A 18 1.42 -3.96 6.09
CA ALA A 18 0.29 -3.81 7.01
C ALA A 18 0.71 -3.92 8.49
N GLY A 19 1.53 -4.91 8.84
CA GLY A 19 2.01 -5.10 10.21
C GLY A 19 2.95 -3.99 10.69
N LEU A 20 3.81 -3.48 9.80
CA LEU A 20 4.71 -2.38 10.11
C LEU A 20 3.96 -1.05 10.24
N PHE A 21 2.93 -0.80 9.43
CA PHE A 21 2.07 0.37 9.58
C PHE A 21 1.27 0.31 10.88
N ALA A 22 0.68 -0.85 11.21
CA ALA A 22 0.01 -1.05 12.49
C ALA A 22 0.96 -0.83 13.66
N ALA A 23 2.17 -1.37 13.59
CA ALA A 23 3.21 -1.17 14.60
C ALA A 23 3.59 0.31 14.72
N HIS A 24 3.81 1.00 13.60
CA HIS A 24 4.17 2.41 13.57
C HIS A 24 3.09 3.30 14.19
N HIS A 25 1.82 3.04 13.92
CA HIS A 25 0.70 3.82 14.47
C HIS A 25 0.49 3.58 15.97
N LEU A 26 0.79 2.38 16.45
CA LEU A 26 0.66 2.01 17.87
C LEU A 26 1.92 2.36 18.70
N ALA A 27 3.07 2.45 18.05
CA ALA A 27 4.33 2.83 18.68
C ALA A 27 4.20 4.22 19.34
N GLY A 28 4.76 4.35 20.54
CA GLY A 28 4.68 5.57 21.36
C GLY A 28 3.43 5.65 22.25
N LYS A 29 2.39 4.85 21.98
CA LYS A 29 1.22 4.69 22.88
C LYS A 29 1.26 3.37 23.65
N PHE A 30 1.81 2.33 23.03
CA PHE A 30 1.88 0.97 23.57
C PHE A 30 3.28 0.39 23.41
N SER A 31 3.62 -0.58 24.26
CA SER A 31 4.77 -1.47 24.03
C SER A 31 4.38 -2.55 23.02
N VAL A 32 4.95 -2.46 21.81
CA VAL A 32 4.58 -3.30 20.67
C VAL A 32 5.69 -4.33 20.38
N LEU A 33 5.30 -5.58 20.20
CA LEU A 33 6.18 -6.66 19.71
C LEU A 33 5.71 -7.08 18.31
N VAL A 34 6.59 -6.95 17.31
CA VAL A 34 6.35 -7.49 15.96
C VAL A 34 7.12 -8.80 15.81
N ILE A 35 6.43 -9.85 15.38
CA ILE A 35 6.99 -11.19 15.18
C ILE A 35 6.80 -11.58 13.72
N ASP A 36 7.89 -11.90 13.01
CA ASP A 36 7.82 -12.45 11.65
C ASP A 36 8.57 -13.79 11.56
N ARG A 37 8.12 -14.67 10.68
CA ARG A 37 8.79 -15.95 10.39
C ARG A 37 10.13 -15.74 9.67
N LYS A 38 10.23 -14.70 8.84
CA LYS A 38 11.40 -14.37 8.04
C LYS A 38 12.35 -13.47 8.83
N ARG A 39 13.64 -13.57 8.50
CA ARG A 39 14.70 -12.76 9.11
C ARG A 39 14.70 -11.28 8.70
N ARG A 40 14.03 -10.93 7.60
CA ARG A 40 13.95 -9.56 7.10
C ARG A 40 12.49 -9.12 7.08
N PRO A 41 12.18 -7.96 7.66
CA PRO A 41 10.87 -7.35 7.50
C PRO A 41 10.62 -6.98 6.02
N GLY A 42 9.37 -6.74 5.65
CA GLY A 42 8.96 -6.33 4.31
C GLY A 42 7.91 -7.22 3.64
N GLY A 43 7.65 -8.42 4.18
CA GLY A 43 6.64 -9.32 3.64
C GLY A 43 6.89 -9.66 2.16
N ALA A 44 5.83 -9.87 1.37
CA ALA A 44 5.95 -10.00 -0.08
C ALA A 44 6.08 -8.63 -0.77
N GLY A 45 5.32 -7.63 -0.31
CA GLY A 45 5.21 -6.33 -0.97
C GLY A 45 6.51 -5.53 -1.03
N ALA A 46 7.39 -5.63 -0.04
CA ALA A 46 8.68 -4.96 -0.04
C ALA A 46 9.85 -5.86 -0.46
N VAL A 47 9.55 -7.05 -0.99
CA VAL A 47 10.55 -7.94 -1.62
C VAL A 47 10.34 -7.97 -3.15
N THR A 48 9.34 -7.25 -3.65
CA THR A 48 9.14 -6.99 -5.07
C THR A 48 9.56 -5.56 -5.42
N ASP A 49 9.29 -5.15 -6.65
CA ASP A 49 9.43 -3.79 -7.15
C ASP A 49 8.72 -2.75 -6.25
N GLY A 50 7.70 -3.15 -5.47
CA GLY A 50 7.07 -2.26 -4.50
C GLY A 50 6.35 -1.09 -5.16
N LYS A 51 5.48 -1.37 -6.13
CA LYS A 51 4.61 -0.37 -6.75
C LYS A 51 3.42 -0.08 -5.83
N LEU A 52 3.25 1.18 -5.47
CA LEU A 52 2.08 1.68 -4.74
C LEU A 52 1.03 2.14 -5.76
N ASN A 53 -0.17 1.58 -5.68
CA ASN A 53 -1.33 2.07 -6.42
C ASN A 53 -2.05 3.09 -5.55
N LEU A 54 -2.06 4.36 -5.97
CA LEU A 54 -2.65 5.46 -5.20
C LEU A 54 -4.10 5.69 -5.65
N THR A 55 -4.90 4.64 -5.57
CA THR A 55 -6.33 4.63 -5.88
C THR A 55 -7.04 3.50 -5.13
N PRO A 56 -8.25 3.72 -4.59
CA PRO A 56 -9.02 2.67 -3.93
C PRO A 56 -9.65 1.69 -4.92
N LYS A 57 -9.64 2.00 -6.23
CA LYS A 57 -10.20 1.15 -7.29
C LYS A 57 -9.38 -0.12 -7.57
N ILE A 58 -8.22 -0.25 -6.95
CA ILE A 58 -7.34 -1.42 -7.08
C ILE A 58 -7.13 -2.00 -5.69
N GLY A 59 -7.61 -3.23 -5.45
CA GLY A 59 -7.46 -3.91 -4.18
C GLY A 59 -8.75 -4.59 -3.73
N MET A 60 -9.08 -4.42 -2.45
CA MET A 60 -10.29 -4.96 -1.84
C MET A 60 -11.51 -4.08 -2.15
N ASP A 61 -12.70 -4.67 -2.05
CA ASP A 61 -13.96 -3.92 -2.12
C ASP A 61 -14.10 -3.00 -0.90
N LEU A 62 -14.41 -1.73 -1.12
CA LEU A 62 -14.58 -0.75 -0.05
C LEU A 62 -15.77 -1.08 0.86
N ASN A 63 -16.82 -1.72 0.33
CA ASN A 63 -17.98 -2.15 1.11
C ASN A 63 -17.60 -3.25 2.11
N ASP A 64 -16.72 -4.17 1.72
CA ASP A 64 -16.19 -5.20 2.61
C ASP A 64 -15.37 -4.59 3.75
N LEU A 65 -14.76 -3.43 3.50
CA LEU A 65 -14.00 -2.67 4.49
C LEU A 65 -14.85 -1.69 5.29
N GLY A 66 -16.10 -1.46 4.89
CA GLY A 66 -16.98 -0.46 5.51
C GLY A 66 -16.48 0.97 5.35
N LEU A 67 -15.78 1.27 4.25
CA LEU A 67 -15.19 2.58 3.96
C LEU A 67 -15.91 3.28 2.81
N SER A 68 -16.02 4.60 2.89
CA SER A 68 -16.31 5.46 1.75
C SER A 68 -15.09 5.60 0.83
N GLU A 69 -15.32 6.08 -0.40
CA GLU A 69 -14.23 6.34 -1.34
C GLU A 69 -13.32 7.47 -0.82
N GLU A 70 -13.92 8.49 -0.19
CA GLU A 70 -13.19 9.59 0.45
C GLU A 70 -12.27 9.11 1.58
N GLU A 71 -12.78 8.31 2.52
CA GLU A 71 -11.98 7.73 3.60
C GLU A 71 -10.83 6.88 3.07
N ALA A 72 -11.09 6.10 2.01
CA ALA A 72 -10.06 5.28 1.39
C ALA A 72 -8.95 6.13 0.75
N PHE A 73 -9.29 7.26 0.12
CA PHE A 73 -8.29 8.20 -0.39
C PHE A 73 -7.47 8.84 0.73
N GLU A 74 -8.10 9.25 1.83
CA GLU A 74 -7.39 9.82 2.99
C GLU A 74 -6.36 8.81 3.56
N ILE A 75 -6.75 7.55 3.70
CA ILE A 75 -5.85 6.47 4.15
C ILE A 75 -4.72 6.26 3.15
N ILE A 76 -5.01 6.24 1.84
CA ILE A 76 -4.00 6.10 0.78
C ILE A 76 -2.99 7.24 0.83
N ASP A 77 -3.45 8.48 1.03
CA ASP A 77 -2.58 9.66 1.14
C ASP A 77 -1.71 9.62 2.40
N GLU A 78 -2.26 9.16 3.55
CA GLU A 78 -1.47 8.91 4.76
C GLU A 78 -0.37 7.88 4.49
N ILE A 79 -0.72 6.78 3.82
CA ILE A 79 0.22 5.73 3.45
C ILE A 79 1.32 6.29 2.53
N ASP A 80 0.97 6.96 1.43
CA ASP A 80 1.94 7.53 0.49
C ASP A 80 2.90 8.50 1.19
N SER A 81 2.36 9.41 2.01
CA SER A 81 3.17 10.36 2.77
C SER A 81 4.16 9.65 3.71
N THR A 82 3.74 8.54 4.31
CA THR A 82 4.56 7.74 5.22
C THR A 82 5.68 7.04 4.47
N PHE A 83 5.37 6.42 3.33
CA PHE A 83 6.39 5.83 2.45
C PHE A 83 7.42 6.86 1.98
N LEU A 84 6.99 8.07 1.61
CA LEU A 84 7.87 9.16 1.24
C LEU A 84 8.79 9.59 2.40
N ARG A 85 8.25 9.75 3.61
CA ARG A 85 9.06 10.07 4.80
C ARG A 85 10.13 9.02 5.08
N PHE A 86 9.87 7.77 4.75
CA PHE A 86 10.81 6.66 4.91
C PHE A 86 11.72 6.42 3.69
N GLY A 87 11.66 7.28 2.67
CA GLY A 87 12.62 7.29 1.57
C GLY A 87 12.17 6.55 0.31
N ALA A 88 10.87 6.38 0.09
CA ALA A 88 10.36 5.99 -1.23
C ALA A 88 10.70 7.04 -2.30
N ASP A 89 10.70 6.65 -3.57
CA ASP A 89 10.99 7.56 -4.68
C ASP A 89 9.92 8.68 -4.77
N PRO A 90 10.30 9.97 -4.73
CA PRO A 90 9.36 11.07 -4.88
C PRO A 90 8.71 11.13 -6.27
N GLN A 91 9.23 10.41 -7.27
CA GLN A 91 8.63 10.34 -8.59
C GLN A 91 7.24 9.68 -8.56
N LEU A 92 6.26 10.41 -9.12
CA LEU A 92 4.89 9.95 -9.29
C LEU A 92 4.59 9.72 -10.78
N TYR A 93 3.99 8.58 -11.08
CA TYR A 93 3.61 8.16 -12.44
C TYR A 93 2.09 8.22 -12.60
N GLY A 94 1.63 8.28 -13.86
CA GLY A 94 0.19 8.34 -14.16
C GLY A 94 -0.46 9.69 -13.86
N VAL A 95 0.32 10.78 -13.96
CA VAL A 95 -0.11 12.18 -13.70
C VAL A 95 -0.25 13.02 -14.98
N ASP A 96 0.02 12.42 -16.14
CA ASP A 96 -0.13 13.05 -17.45
C ASP A 96 -1.53 12.77 -17.97
N ASP A 97 -2.47 13.66 -17.66
CA ASP A 97 -3.89 13.50 -17.96
C ASP A 97 -4.15 13.39 -19.48
N GLU A 98 -3.38 14.10 -20.30
CA GLU A 98 -3.50 14.04 -21.76
C GLU A 98 -3.11 12.65 -22.26
N LYS A 99 -1.99 12.11 -21.78
CA LYS A 99 -1.54 10.76 -22.13
C LYS A 99 -2.47 9.67 -21.59
N VAL A 100 -2.99 9.83 -20.38
CA VAL A 100 -3.96 8.91 -19.79
C VAL A 100 -5.24 8.89 -20.62
N THR A 101 -5.78 10.07 -20.95
CA THR A 101 -6.98 10.22 -21.80
C THR A 101 -6.75 9.59 -23.17
N TRP A 102 -5.61 9.87 -23.80
CA TRP A 102 -5.25 9.29 -25.08
C TRP A 102 -5.25 7.75 -25.03
N TRP A 103 -4.68 7.14 -23.98
CA TRP A 103 -4.69 5.69 -23.83
C TRP A 103 -6.11 5.14 -23.63
N LEU A 104 -6.91 5.78 -22.78
CA LEU A 104 -8.31 5.40 -22.54
C LEU A 104 -9.12 5.41 -23.85
N GLU A 105 -8.97 6.44 -24.67
CA GLU A 105 -9.61 6.52 -25.98
C GLU A 105 -9.09 5.43 -26.93
N LYS A 106 -7.77 5.26 -27.00
CA LYS A 106 -7.12 4.30 -27.91
C LYS A 106 -7.51 2.85 -27.67
N ILE A 107 -7.75 2.49 -26.41
CA ILE A 107 -8.13 1.12 -26.04
C ILE A 107 -9.61 0.98 -25.76
N SER A 108 -10.42 2.04 -25.91
CA SER A 108 -11.87 2.01 -25.65
C SER A 108 -12.61 0.88 -26.37
N TRP A 109 -12.08 0.42 -27.51
CA TRP A 109 -12.60 -0.73 -28.26
C TRP A 109 -12.57 -2.06 -27.49
N VAL A 110 -11.71 -2.19 -26.45
CA VAL A 110 -11.67 -3.39 -25.60
C VAL A 110 -12.79 -3.40 -24.56
N GLN A 111 -13.49 -2.28 -24.37
CA GLN A 111 -14.57 -2.15 -23.39
C GLN A 111 -15.91 -2.48 -24.06
N HIS A 112 -16.30 -3.76 -24.06
CA HIS A 112 -17.63 -4.16 -24.47
C HIS A 112 -18.63 -3.89 -23.35
N ARG A 113 -19.57 -2.98 -23.60
CA ARG A 113 -20.70 -2.71 -22.70
C ARG A 113 -21.87 -3.61 -23.04
N TYR A 114 -22.28 -4.44 -22.10
CA TYR A 114 -23.49 -5.25 -22.21
C TYR A 114 -24.74 -4.39 -21.93
N GLU A 115 -25.90 -4.85 -22.40
CA GLU A 115 -27.19 -4.14 -22.21
C GLU A 115 -27.55 -3.93 -20.73
N ASP A 116 -27.02 -4.78 -19.84
CA ASP A 116 -27.21 -4.69 -18.38
C ASP A 116 -26.21 -3.78 -17.66
N GLY A 117 -25.36 -3.07 -18.42
CA GLY A 117 -24.40 -2.10 -17.89
C GLY A 117 -23.05 -2.67 -17.48
N ARG A 118 -22.84 -3.99 -17.58
CA ARG A 118 -21.52 -4.62 -17.33
C ARG A 118 -20.53 -4.27 -18.43
N VAL A 119 -19.25 -4.25 -18.07
CA VAL A 119 -18.13 -4.14 -19.01
C VAL A 119 -17.26 -5.39 -18.89
N ASP A 120 -16.79 -5.93 -20.00
CA ASP A 120 -15.89 -7.10 -20.02
C ASP A 120 -14.48 -6.77 -19.51
N ILE A 121 -13.96 -5.59 -19.84
CA ILE A 121 -12.64 -5.09 -19.45
C ILE A 121 -12.76 -3.62 -19.07
N GLU A 122 -12.31 -3.28 -17.87
CA GLU A 122 -12.20 -1.89 -17.42
C GLU A 122 -10.72 -1.48 -17.33
N LEU A 123 -10.39 -0.32 -17.88
CA LEU A 123 -9.08 0.30 -17.64
C LEU A 123 -9.20 1.25 -16.45
N VAL A 124 -8.50 0.92 -15.36
CA VAL A 124 -8.43 1.77 -14.16
C VAL A 124 -7.17 2.63 -14.24
N PRO A 125 -7.26 3.94 -14.53
CA PRO A 125 -6.10 4.82 -14.41
C PRO A 125 -5.72 4.96 -12.94
N ALA A 126 -4.45 4.72 -12.64
CA ALA A 126 -3.93 4.81 -11.28
C ALA A 126 -2.67 5.65 -11.26
N ARG A 127 -2.64 6.63 -10.35
CA ARG A 127 -1.38 7.26 -9.97
C ARG A 127 -0.54 6.20 -9.25
N GLN A 128 0.72 6.09 -9.61
CA GLN A 128 1.60 5.05 -9.09
C GLN A 128 2.91 5.62 -8.60
N ARG A 129 3.39 5.11 -7.46
CA ARG A 129 4.73 5.39 -6.95
C ARG A 129 5.54 4.12 -6.91
N HIS A 130 6.83 4.27 -7.15
CA HIS A 130 7.77 3.17 -7.08
C HIS A 130 8.57 3.21 -5.77
N MET A 131 8.60 2.11 -5.03
CA MET A 131 9.51 1.94 -3.91
C MET A 131 10.84 1.33 -4.36
N GLY A 132 10.87 0.46 -5.37
CA GLY A 132 12.09 -0.18 -5.91
C GLY A 132 12.70 -1.21 -4.97
N THR A 133 13.33 -2.27 -5.51
CA THR A 133 14.00 -3.27 -4.68
C THR A 133 15.14 -2.69 -3.82
N ASP A 134 15.77 -1.61 -4.28
CA ASP A 134 16.88 -0.94 -3.58
C ASP A 134 16.41 0.00 -2.45
N MET A 135 15.22 0.61 -2.58
CA MET A 135 14.66 1.48 -1.53
C MET A 135 13.62 0.78 -0.67
N ALA A 136 13.04 -0.35 -1.12
CA ALA A 136 12.18 -1.19 -0.30
C ALA A 136 12.87 -1.64 0.98
N GLY A 137 14.13 -2.07 0.87
CA GLY A 137 14.95 -2.38 2.05
C GLY A 137 15.13 -1.17 2.97
N LYS A 138 15.41 0.02 2.42
CA LYS A 138 15.60 1.26 3.21
C LYS A 138 14.32 1.69 3.92
N VAL A 139 13.20 1.75 3.19
CA VAL A 139 11.88 2.10 3.72
C VAL A 139 11.54 1.18 4.88
N ILE A 140 11.62 -0.13 4.65
CA ILE A 140 11.29 -1.13 5.66
C ILE A 140 12.24 -1.08 6.86
N SER A 141 13.53 -0.83 6.64
CA SER A 141 14.48 -0.62 7.74
C SER A 141 14.19 0.64 8.54
N ALA A 142 13.57 1.67 7.96
CA ALA A 142 13.21 2.88 8.68
C ALA A 142 11.94 2.70 9.54
N PHE A 143 11.12 1.67 9.26
CA PHE A 143 10.01 1.26 10.13
C PHE A 143 10.45 0.46 11.36
N ALA A 144 11.65 -0.13 11.34
CA ALA A 144 12.17 -1.05 12.37
C ALA A 144 13.07 -0.34 13.39
#